data_AF-A0A966R709-F1
#
_entry.id   AF-A0A966R709-F1
#
_cell.length_a   1.000
_cell.length_b   1.000
_cell.length_c   1.000
_cell.angle_alpha   90.00
_cell.angle_beta   90.00
_cell.angle_gamma   90.00
#
_symmetry.space_group_name_H-M   'P 1'
#
loop_
_entity.id
_entity.type
_entity.pdbx_description
1 polymer ?
#
loop_
_entity_poly.entity_id
_entity_poly.type
_entity_poly.pdbx_seq_one_letter_code
_entity_poly.pdbx_strand_id
1 'polypeptide(L)' 'MVETTEGGTVVTGAHIGLYAMLALKQRLKLEGFGMKSRGPSALKMARDAYGLTGNRAKVLEDLQRMIDTWQPPQEIE' A
#
# COMPACT_ATOMS: atom_id res chain seq x y z
N MET A 1 6.83 -14.72 0.56
CA MET A 1 5.81 -15.74 0.89
C MET A 1 4.82 -15.11 1.85
N VAL A 2 3.54 -15.51 1.82
CA VAL A 2 2.55 -15.13 2.84
C VAL A 2 2.14 -16.40 3.55
N GLU A 3 2.54 -16.54 4.80
CA GLU A 3 2.17 -17.68 5.64
C GLU A 3 1.13 -17.23 6.66
N THR A 4 0.04 -17.98 6.82
CA THR A 4 -0.98 -17.71 7.85
C THR A 4 -0.98 -18.87 8.83
N THR A 5 -0.68 -18.60 10.09
CA THR A 5 -0.76 -19.56 11.21
C THR A 5 -1.85 -19.12 12.18
N GLU A 6 -2.30 -20.00 13.08
CA GLU A 6 -3.42 -19.74 14.01
C GLU A 6 -3.24 -18.50 14.91
N GLY A 7 -2.02 -17.94 15.00
CA GLY A 7 -1.70 -16.72 15.75
C GLY A 7 -1.36 -15.47 14.92
N GLY A 8 -1.32 -15.53 13.58
CA GLY A 8 -1.03 -14.36 12.75
C GLY A 8 -0.62 -14.64 11.30
N THR A 9 -0.39 -13.56 10.54
CA THR A 9 0.08 -13.61 9.15
C THR A 9 1.51 -13.10 9.07
N VAL A 10 2.41 -13.90 8.50
CA VAL A 10 3.81 -13.53 8.24
C VAL A 10 3.97 -13.23 6.75
N VAL A 11 4.49 -12.04 6.45
CA VAL A 11 4.72 -11.57 5.08
C VAL A 11 6.22 -11.43 4.84
N THR A 12 6.76 -12.14 3.85
CA THR A 12 8.20 -12.17 3.54
C THR A 12 8.52 -11.84 2.08
N GLY A 13 9.75 -11.36 1.85
CA GLY A 13 10.28 -11.08 0.52
C GLY A 13 9.49 -10.00 -0.21
N ALA A 14 9.23 -10.21 -1.51
CA ALA A 14 8.53 -9.26 -2.37
C ALA A 14 7.12 -8.88 -1.89
N HIS A 15 6.49 -9.73 -1.06
CA HIS A 15 5.15 -9.47 -0.54
C HIS A 15 5.12 -8.38 0.53
N ILE A 16 6.28 -8.03 1.13
CA ILE A 16 6.40 -6.92 2.09
C ILE A 16 6.01 -5.59 1.42
N GLY A 17 6.46 -5.38 0.18
CA GLY A 17 6.13 -4.18 -0.60
C GLY A 17 4.62 -4.08 -0.90
N LEU A 18 3.99 -5.20 -1.25
CA LEU A 18 2.55 -5.28 -1.44
C LEU A 18 1.78 -4.94 -0.16
N TYR A 19 2.21 -5.50 0.97
CA TYR A 19 1.60 -5.21 2.27
C TYR A 19 1.73 -3.73 2.64
N ALA A 20 2.90 -3.13 2.43
CA ALA A 20 3.11 -1.70 2.66
C ALA A 20 2.16 -0.84 1.80
N MET A 21 1.96 -1.22 0.53
CA MET A 21 1.02 -0.55 -0.39
C MET A 21 -0.43 -0.66 0.10
N LEU A 22 -0.85 -1.85 0.53
CA LEU A 22 -2.18 -2.11 1.11
C LEU A 22 -2.42 -1.26 2.36
N ALA A 23 -1.46 -1.25 3.29
CA ALA A 23 -1.54 -0.47 4.52
C ALA A 23 -1.64 1.04 4.21
N LEU A 24 -0.87 1.53 3.24
CA LEU A 24 -0.89 2.94 2.86
C LEU A 24 -2.22 3.35 2.23
N LYS A 25 -2.80 2.51 1.37
CA LYS A 25 -4.15 2.70 0.82
C LYS A 25 -5.19 2.82 1.93
N GLN A 26 -5.16 1.95 2.93
CA GLN A 26 -6.12 2.02 4.05
C GLN A 26 -5.92 3.30 4.86
N ARG A 27 -4.68 3.68 5.15
CA ARG A 27 -4.39 4.95 5.84
C ARG A 27 -4.90 6.16 5.05
N LEU A 28 -4.76 6.16 3.73
CA LEU A 28 -5.27 7.23 2.87
C LEU A 28 -6.80 7.32 2.89
N LYS A 29 -7.51 6.19 2.99
CA LYS A 29 -8.96 6.17 3.21
C LYS A 29 -9.32 6.78 4.56
N LEU A 30 -8.63 6.40 5.63
CA LEU A 30 -8.86 6.94 6.97
C LEU A 30 -8.63 8.46 7.05
N GLU A 31 -7.63 8.99 6.34
CA GLU A 31 -7.44 10.45 6.21
C GLU A 31 -8.62 11.14 5.51
N GLY A 32 -9.29 10.46 4.59
CA GLY A 32 -10.53 10.93 3.96
C GLY A 32 -11.67 11.12 4.97
N PHE A 33 -11.68 10.32 6.04
CA PHE A 33 -12.62 10.44 7.16
C PHE A 33 -12.15 11.41 8.25
N GLY A 34 -11.05 12.15 8.03
CA GLY A 34 -10.52 13.13 8.99
C GLY A 34 -9.56 12.55 10.03
N MET A 35 -9.25 11.25 9.98
CA MET A 35 -8.27 10.63 10.87
C MET A 35 -6.85 10.97 10.41
N LYS A 36 -6.20 11.91 11.11
CA LYS A 36 -4.83 12.34 10.82
C LYS A 36 -3.87 11.76 11.86
N SER A 37 -2.64 11.46 11.45
CA SER A 37 -1.55 11.12 12.36
C SER A 37 -0.60 12.31 12.53
N ARG A 38 0.35 12.21 13.48
CA ARG A 38 1.40 13.22 13.67
C ARG A 38 2.47 13.23 12.57
N GLY A 39 2.46 12.24 11.68
CA GLY A 39 3.43 12.11 10.58
C GLY A 39 2.99 12.78 9.27
N PRO A 40 3.76 12.61 8.19
CA PRO A 40 3.36 13.08 6.87
C PRO A 40 2.03 12.44 6.45
N SER A 41 1.26 13.16 5.62
CA SER A 41 -0.01 12.64 5.13
C SER A 41 0.21 11.38 4.28
N ALA A 42 -0.71 10.43 4.38
CA ALA A 42 -0.73 9.23 3.56
C ALA A 42 -0.77 9.59 2.07
N LEU A 43 -1.42 10.71 1.72
CA LEU A 43 -1.40 11.23 0.35
C LEU A 43 0.02 11.59 -0.09
N LYS A 44 0.78 12.31 0.74
CA LYS A 44 2.17 12.65 0.43
C LYS A 44 3.02 11.38 0.33
N MET A 45 2.90 10.48 1.31
CA MET A 45 3.63 9.22 1.32
C MET A 45 3.37 8.38 0.07
N ALA A 46 2.11 8.31 -0.41
CA ALA A 46 1.77 7.55 -1.62
C ALA A 46 2.38 8.16 -2.88
N ARG A 47 2.38 9.49 -2.99
CA ARG A 47 3.02 10.19 -4.12
C ARG A 47 4.52 9.99 -4.12
N ASP A 48 5.16 10.13 -2.96
CA ASP A 48 6.61 10.00 -2.84
C ASP A 48 7.08 8.56 -3.10
N ALA A 49 6.38 7.55 -2.56
CA ALA A 49 6.79 6.14 -2.65
C ALA A 49 6.53 5.52 -4.03
N TYR A 50 5.48 5.96 -4.73
CA TYR A 50 5.00 5.32 -5.96
C TYR A 50 4.92 6.27 -7.17
N GLY A 51 5.42 7.50 -7.04
CA GLY A 51 5.41 8.50 -8.12
C GLY A 51 4.01 8.96 -8.55
N LEU A 52 3.00 8.76 -7.70
CA LEU A 52 1.60 9.09 -8.04
C LEU A 52 1.35 10.61 -7.99
N THR A 53 0.32 11.06 -8.71
CA THR A 53 -0.07 12.49 -8.76
C THR A 53 -1.58 12.67 -8.74
N GLY A 54 -2.04 13.89 -8.45
CA GLY A 54 -3.47 14.22 -8.41
C GLY A 54 -4.09 14.14 -7.00
N ASN A 55 -5.40 14.33 -6.91
CA ASN A 55 -6.11 14.43 -5.63
C ASN A 55 -6.23 13.08 -4.90
N ARG A 56 -6.79 13.08 -3.68
CA ARG A 56 -6.92 11.87 -2.84
C ARG A 56 -7.68 10.75 -3.54
N ALA A 57 -8.80 11.06 -4.20
CA ALA A 57 -9.63 10.07 -4.86
C ALA A 57 -8.88 9.39 -6.00
N LYS A 58 -8.20 10.18 -6.84
CA LYS A 58 -7.36 9.67 -7.92
C LYS A 58 -6.21 8.79 -7.38
N VAL A 59 -5.47 9.27 -6.37
CA VAL A 59 -4.36 8.49 -5.79
C VAL A 59 -4.86 7.19 -5.15
N LEU A 60 -6.06 7.18 -4.56
CA LEU A 60 -6.67 5.94 -4.04
C LEU A 60 -6.99 4.94 -5.16
N GLU A 61 -7.53 5.42 -6.28
CA GLU A 61 -7.81 4.59 -7.45
C GLU A 61 -6.52 4.03 -8.06
N ASP A 62 -5.50 4.87 -8.23
CA ASP A 62 -4.21 4.45 -8.78
C ASP A 62 -3.52 3.42 -7.86
N LEU A 63 -3.56 3.60 -6.54
CA LEU A 63 -3.09 2.59 -5.58
C LEU A 63 -3.86 1.28 -5.69
N GLN A 64 -5.19 1.34 -5.80
CA GLN A 64 -6.01 0.14 -5.99
C GLN A 64 -5.60 -0.60 -7.27
N ARG A 65 -5.41 0.12 -8.37
CA ARG A 65 -4.99 -0.46 -9.65
C ARG A 65 -3.63 -1.14 -9.53
N MET A 66 -2.65 -0.48 -8.90
CA MET A 66 -1.32 -1.06 -8.67
C MET A 66 -1.38 -2.36 -7.87
N ILE A 67 -2.25 -2.43 -6.85
CA ILE A 67 -2.48 -3.64 -6.05
C ILE A 67 -3.10 -4.74 -6.91
N ASP A 68 -4.13 -4.42 -7.70
CA ASP A 68 -4.86 -5.40 -8.51
C ASP A 68 -4.00 -5.98 -9.64
N THR A 69 -3.07 -5.18 -10.18
CA THR A 69 -2.13 -5.62 -11.22
C THR A 69 -0.79 -6.10 -10.67
N TRP A 70 -0.61 -6.13 -9.35
CA TRP A 70 0.66 -6.50 -8.76
C TRP A 70 0.97 -7.97 -9.05
N GLN A 71 2.19 -8.22 -9.52
CA GLN A 71 2.73 -9.56 -9.68
C GLN A 71 4.05 -9.65 -8.90
N PRO A 72 4.31 -10.78 -8.23
CA PRO A 72 5.60 -10.99 -7.62
C PRO A 72 6.70 -10.99 -8.70
N PRO A 73 7.88 -10.43 -8.41
CA PRO A 73 9.01 -10.53 -9.32
C PRO A 73 9.29 -12.01 -9.60
N GLN A 74 9.51 -12.32 -10.87
CA GLN A 74 9.89 -13.66 -11.32
C GLN A 74 11.29 -13.94 -10.75
N GLU A 75 11.44 -15.07 -10.07
CA GLU A 75 12.76 -15.52 -9.62
C GLU A 75 13.60 -15.80 -10.87
N ILE A 76 14.72 -15.10 -11.00
CA ILE A 76 15.72 -15.39 -12.03
C ILE A 76 16.46 -16.63 -11.49
N GLU A 77 16.21 -17.79 -12.11
CA GLU A 77 16.98 -19.02 -11.85
C GLU A 77 18.49 -18.83 -12.13
#